data_AF-A0A6U2FVV6-F1
#
_entry.id   AF-A0A6U2FVV6-F1
#
_cell.length_a   1.000
_cell.length_b   1.000
_cell.length_c   1.000
_cell.angle_alpha   90.00
_cell.angle_beta   90.00
_cell.angle_gamma   90.00
#
_symmetry.space_group_name_H-M   'P 1'
#
loop_
_entity.id
_entity.type
_entity.pdbx_description
1 polymer ?
#
loop_
_entity_poly.entity_id
_entity_poly.type
_entity_poly.pdbx_seq_one_letter_code
_entity_poly.pdbx_strand_id
1 'polypeptide(L)'
;EAGRLLEEGSVLGVFQGGVRELRQLVELLVARVGVPSDSVGKLVCKCPQLMSLPLAAMEERVEFLLEEVGIPEQRLGNMVLRHPHLLRFSVDRSLRPTAQFLVNE
;
A
#
# COMPACT_ATOMS: atom_id res chain seq x y z
N GLU A 1 -0.22 9.80 41.35
CA GLU A 1 0.94 8.93 41.01
C GLU A 1 0.45 7.55 40.63
N ALA A 2 1.09 6.96 39.61
CA ALA A 2 1.19 5.53 39.24
C ALA A 2 -0.11 4.69 39.13
N GLY A 3 -0.42 4.01 38.03
CA GLY A 3 0.26 3.73 36.75
C GLY A 3 -0.82 3.35 35.73
N ARG A 4 -0.74 3.74 34.44
CA ARG A 4 0.12 3.15 33.39
C ARG A 4 0.40 1.67 33.60
N LEU A 5 0.22 0.92 32.50
CA LEU A 5 0.35 -0.53 32.30
C LEU A 5 -0.98 -1.24 32.63
N LEU A 6 -1.82 -1.65 31.68
CA LEU A 6 -1.50 -2.47 30.50
C LEU A 6 -2.43 -2.11 29.33
N GLU A 7 -1.97 -1.25 28.44
CA GLU A 7 -2.42 -1.25 27.04
C GLU A 7 -1.73 -2.45 26.37
N GLU A 8 -2.19 -3.66 26.68
CA GLU A 8 -1.97 -4.80 25.79
C GLU A 8 -2.87 -4.59 24.58
N GLY A 9 -2.40 -3.71 23.69
CA GLY A 9 -2.89 -3.55 22.33
C GLY A 9 -2.79 -4.91 21.66
N SER A 10 -3.90 -5.64 21.75
CA SER A 10 -4.07 -6.98 21.24
C SER A 10 -3.53 -7.07 19.83
N VAL A 11 -2.46 -7.83 19.65
CA VAL A 11 -1.93 -8.25 18.34
C VAL A 11 -3.03 -8.95 17.51
N LEU A 12 -4.13 -9.36 18.16
CA LEU A 12 -5.31 -9.99 17.56
C LEU A 12 -6.31 -9.00 16.94
N GLY A 13 -6.21 -7.69 17.22
CA GLY A 13 -7.08 -6.67 16.60
C GLY A 13 -6.78 -6.40 15.12
N VAL A 14 -5.58 -6.76 14.66
CA VAL A 14 -5.11 -6.50 13.28
C VAL A 14 -5.73 -7.46 12.26
N PHE A 15 -6.31 -8.58 12.71
CA PHE A 15 -6.80 -9.68 11.85
C PHE A 15 -8.32 -9.88 11.87
N GLN A 16 -9.12 -8.87 12.27
CA GLN A 16 -10.58 -9.03 12.26
C GLN A 16 -11.22 -8.96 10.85
N GLY A 17 -10.44 -8.70 9.81
CA GLY A 17 -10.82 -8.88 8.40
C GLY A 17 -10.31 -10.21 7.85
N GLY A 18 -11.08 -11.27 8.02
CA GLY A 18 -10.72 -12.63 7.62
C GLY A 18 -10.97 -12.92 6.14
N VAL A 19 -9.91 -13.29 5.40
CA VAL A 19 -9.91 -13.84 4.02
C VAL A 19 -10.47 -12.93 2.91
N ARG A 20 -11.57 -12.20 3.12
CA ARG A 20 -12.18 -11.31 2.11
C ARG A 20 -11.29 -10.12 1.81
N GLU A 21 -10.76 -9.50 2.85
CA GLU A 21 -9.86 -8.34 2.79
C GLU A 21 -8.55 -8.75 2.11
N LEU A 22 -8.04 -9.94 2.42
CA LEU A 22 -6.87 -10.51 1.74
C LEU A 22 -7.15 -10.73 0.24
N ARG A 23 -8.32 -11.29 -0.11
CA ARG A 23 -8.70 -11.48 -1.51
C ARG A 23 -8.73 -10.15 -2.26
N GLN A 24 -9.37 -9.13 -1.69
CA GLN A 24 -9.47 -7.81 -2.31
C GLN A 24 -8.10 -7.13 -2.46
N LEU A 25 -7.21 -7.29 -1.46
CA LEU A 25 -5.83 -6.81 -1.56
C LEU A 25 -5.08 -7.51 -2.69
N VAL A 26 -5.18 -8.84 -2.79
CA VAL A 26 -4.54 -9.62 -3.87
C VAL A 26 -5.09 -9.18 -5.22
N GLU A 27 -6.40 -9.01 -5.35
CA GLU A 27 -7.05 -8.55 -6.58
C GLU A 27 -6.57 -7.17 -7.00
N LEU A 28 -6.49 -6.21 -6.06
CA LEU A 28 -5.94 -4.88 -6.32
C LEU A 28 -4.48 -4.95 -6.78
N LEU A 29 -3.63 -5.71 -6.09
CA LEU A 29 -2.21 -5.83 -6.41
C LEU A 29 -1.98 -6.48 -7.78
N VAL A 30 -2.77 -7.48 -8.15
CA VAL A 30 -2.62 -8.17 -9.43
C VAL A 30 -3.25 -7.37 -10.57
N ALA A 31 -4.52 -6.97 -10.42
CA ALA A 31 -5.32 -6.42 -11.52
C ALA A 31 -5.14 -4.93 -11.75
N ARG A 32 -4.80 -4.15 -10.71
CA ARG A 32 -4.64 -2.68 -10.83
C ARG A 32 -3.18 -2.25 -10.79
N VAL A 33 -2.36 -2.94 -10.00
CA VAL A 33 -0.94 -2.60 -9.83
C VAL A 33 -0.05 -3.39 -10.80
N GLY A 34 -0.51 -4.55 -11.30
CA GLY A 34 0.28 -5.40 -12.20
C GLY A 34 1.37 -6.20 -11.50
N VAL A 35 1.18 -6.51 -10.20
CA VAL A 35 2.09 -7.40 -9.46
C VAL A 35 1.86 -8.85 -9.92
N PRO A 36 2.90 -9.59 -10.33
CA PRO A 36 2.80 -11.02 -10.62
C PRO A 36 2.24 -11.80 -9.43
N SER A 37 1.27 -12.68 -9.68
CA SER A 37 0.56 -13.43 -8.64
C SER A 37 1.48 -14.28 -7.75
N ASP A 38 2.54 -14.85 -8.33
CA ASP A 38 3.58 -15.63 -7.63
C ASP A 38 4.46 -14.79 -6.68
N SER A 39 4.43 -13.47 -6.84
CA SER A 39 5.26 -12.51 -6.11
C SER A 39 4.49 -11.77 -5.01
N VAL A 40 3.16 -11.87 -4.99
CA VAL A 40 2.31 -11.23 -3.98
C VAL A 40 2.67 -11.68 -2.57
N GLY A 41 2.90 -12.99 -2.35
CA GLY A 41 3.31 -13.50 -1.05
C GLY A 41 4.63 -12.87 -0.56
N LYS A 42 5.63 -12.77 -1.46
CA LYS A 42 6.92 -12.11 -1.16
C LYS A 42 6.74 -10.64 -0.85
N LEU A 43 5.85 -9.96 -1.58
CA LEU A 43 5.53 -8.56 -1.37
C LEU A 43 4.93 -8.32 0.02
N VAL A 44 3.95 -9.13 0.42
CA VAL A 44 3.31 -9.07 1.74
C VAL A 44 4.32 -9.38 2.84
N CYS A 45 5.19 -10.39 2.66
CA CYS A 45 6.27 -10.66 3.62
C CYS A 45 7.24 -9.47 3.77
N LYS A 46 7.51 -8.73 2.70
CA LYS A 46 8.39 -7.55 2.71
C LYS A 46 7.72 -6.32 3.34
N CYS A 47 6.40 -6.21 3.25
CA CYS A 47 5.64 -5.12 3.85
C CYS A 47 4.29 -5.63 4.38
N PRO A 48 4.28 -6.28 5.57
CA PRO A 48 3.07 -6.85 6.14
C PRO A 48 2.01 -5.78 6.47
N GLN A 49 2.43 -4.53 6.63
CA GLN A 49 1.54 -3.40 6.88
C GLN A 49 0.57 -3.14 5.72
N LEU A 50 0.83 -3.67 4.51
CA LEU A 50 -0.14 -3.61 3.40
C LEU A 50 -1.48 -4.25 3.78
N MET A 51 -1.46 -5.26 4.67
CA MET A 51 -2.69 -5.92 5.14
C MET A 51 -3.54 -5.06 6.08
N SER A 52 -2.94 -4.01 6.66
CA SER A 52 -3.61 -3.10 7.59
C SER A 52 -4.02 -1.78 6.92
N LEU A 53 -3.65 -1.58 5.65
CA LEU A 53 -4.02 -0.36 4.92
C LEU A 53 -5.46 -0.47 4.41
N PRO A 54 -6.27 0.59 4.54
CA PRO A 54 -7.57 0.64 3.87
C PRO A 54 -7.39 0.51 2.36
N LEU A 55 -8.14 -0.40 1.73
CA LEU A 55 -8.10 -0.62 0.28
C LEU A 55 -8.40 0.64 -0.51
N ALA A 56 -9.40 1.41 -0.10
CA ALA A 56 -9.74 2.69 -0.75
C ALA A 56 -8.55 3.66 -0.79
N ALA A 57 -7.75 3.72 0.28
CA ALA A 57 -6.56 4.56 0.31
C ALA A 57 -5.43 3.99 -0.57
N MET A 58 -5.38 2.68 -0.78
CA MET A 58 -4.45 2.09 -1.75
C MET A 58 -4.88 2.36 -3.18
N GLU A 59 -6.18 2.27 -3.48
CA GLU A 59 -6.74 2.59 -4.80
C GLU A 59 -6.47 4.05 -5.17
N GLU A 60 -6.73 4.98 -4.25
CA GLU A 60 -6.44 6.41 -4.44
C GLU A 60 -4.97 6.65 -4.82
N ARG A 61 -4.04 5.98 -4.13
CA ARG A 61 -2.59 6.09 -4.43
C ARG A 61 -2.24 5.50 -5.78
N VAL A 62 -2.84 4.37 -6.14
CA VAL A 62 -2.61 3.71 -7.43
C VAL A 62 -3.13 4.57 -8.56
N GLU A 63 -4.33 5.12 -8.42
CA GLU A 63 -4.94 6.03 -9.40
C GLU A 63 -4.10 7.29 -9.58
N PHE A 64 -3.64 7.92 -8.49
CA PHE A 64 -2.72 9.06 -8.58
C PHE A 64 -1.45 8.72 -9.38
N LEU A 65 -0.84 7.56 -9.13
CA LEU A 65 0.39 7.16 -9.81
C LEU A 65 0.18 6.83 -11.30
N LEU A 66 -0.94 6.22 -11.66
CA LEU A 66 -1.26 5.86 -13.04
C LEU A 66 -1.74 7.08 -13.84
N GLU A 67 -2.70 7.82 -13.31
CA GLU A 67 -3.44 8.85 -14.06
C GLU A 67 -2.80 10.24 -13.94
N GLU A 68 -2.41 10.64 -12.72
CA GLU A 68 -1.87 11.99 -12.51
C GLU A 68 -0.36 12.07 -12.75
N VAL A 69 0.40 11.07 -12.29
CA VAL A 69 1.85 11.00 -12.55
C VAL A 69 2.14 10.39 -13.93
N GLY A 70 1.22 9.60 -14.49
CA GLY A 70 1.39 8.99 -15.81
C GLY A 70 2.35 7.79 -15.80
N ILE A 71 2.51 7.09 -14.68
CA ILE A 71 3.35 5.89 -14.63
C ILE A 71 2.66 4.78 -15.45
N PRO A 72 3.33 4.19 -16.45
CA PRO A 72 2.75 3.07 -17.19
C PRO A 72 2.46 1.90 -16.26
N GLU A 73 1.29 1.28 -16.43
CA GLU A 73 0.84 0.13 -15.61
C GLU A 73 1.89 -0.99 -15.57
N GLN A 74 2.56 -1.26 -16.70
CA GLN A 74 3.61 -2.28 -16.81
C GLN A 74 4.84 -1.99 -15.93
N ARG A 75 5.04 -0.72 -15.56
CA ARG A 75 6.14 -0.29 -14.68
C ARG A 75 5.73 -0.23 -13.21
N LEU A 76 4.47 0.09 -12.93
CA LEU A 76 3.99 0.27 -11.56
C LEU A 76 4.19 -1.00 -10.72
N GLY A 77 3.82 -2.18 -11.24
CA GLY A 77 4.00 -3.45 -10.54
C GLY A 77 5.46 -3.71 -10.14
N ASN A 78 6.39 -3.44 -11.04
CA ASN A 78 7.82 -3.55 -10.77
C ASN A 78 8.35 -2.53 -9.75
N MET A 79 7.74 -1.34 -9.68
CA MET A 79 8.07 -0.34 -8.68
C MET A 79 7.57 -0.76 -7.31
N VAL A 80 6.33 -1.23 -7.20
CA VAL A 80 5.72 -1.70 -5.95
C VAL A 80 6.45 -2.94 -5.43
N LEU A 81 6.85 -3.89 -6.29
CA LEU A 81 7.67 -5.04 -5.89
C LEU A 81 9.00 -4.62 -5.24
N ARG A 82 9.67 -3.62 -5.83
CA ARG A 82 10.94 -3.11 -5.31
C ARG A 82 10.74 -2.27 -4.05
N HIS A 83 9.69 -1.47 -3.99
CA HIS A 83 9.41 -0.54 -2.90
C HIS A 83 7.92 -0.56 -2.51
N PRO A 84 7.46 -1.59 -1.76
CA PRO A 84 6.04 -1.71 -1.37
C PRO A 84 5.52 -0.52 -0.54
N HIS A 85 6.44 0.17 0.13
CA HIS A 85 6.16 1.37 0.92
C HIS A 85 5.59 2.51 0.06
N LEU A 86 5.76 2.47 -1.26
CA LEU A 86 5.15 3.44 -2.18
C LEU A 86 3.64 3.57 -1.95
N LEU A 87 2.95 2.45 -1.70
CA LEU A 87 1.51 2.42 -1.47
C LEU A 87 1.08 2.84 -0.05
N ARG A 88 2.03 3.29 0.79
CA ARG A 88 1.74 3.82 2.14
C ARG A 88 1.74 5.35 2.19
N PHE A 89 2.38 6.00 1.23
CA PHE A 89 2.47 7.45 1.21
C PHE A 89 1.12 8.09 0.89
N SER A 90 0.77 9.15 1.59
CA SER A 90 -0.43 9.94 1.29
C SER A 90 -0.23 10.66 -0.03
N VAL A 91 -1.28 10.69 -0.87
CA VAL A 91 -1.27 11.44 -2.12
C VAL A 91 -0.95 12.91 -1.84
N ASP A 92 -1.75 13.56 -1.01
CA ASP A 92 -1.63 14.99 -0.76
C ASP A 92 -0.40 15.38 0.07
N ARG A 93 -0.05 14.58 1.08
CA ARG A 93 1.04 14.94 2.01
C ARG A 93 2.43 14.54 1.53
N SER A 94 2.53 13.64 0.56
CA SER A 94 3.82 13.06 0.18
C SER A 94 3.97 12.90 -1.33
N LEU A 95 3.13 12.10 -1.97
CA LEU A 95 3.35 11.74 -3.38
C LEU A 95 3.23 12.96 -4.31
N ARG A 96 2.21 13.79 -4.14
CA ARG A 96 1.97 14.98 -4.96
C ARG A 96 3.06 16.04 -4.78
N PRO A 97 3.44 16.45 -3.55
CA PRO A 97 4.58 17.35 -3.36
C PRO A 97 5.88 16.82 -3.97
N THR A 98 6.18 15.52 -3.82
CA THR A 98 7.38 14.91 -4.42
C THR A 98 7.32 14.91 -5.94
N ALA A 99 6.19 14.54 -6.54
CA ALA A 99 6.03 14.56 -7.99
C ALA A 99 6.17 15.97 -8.56
N GLN A 100 5.58 16.97 -7.91
CA GLN A 100 5.71 18.38 -8.31
C GLN A 100 7.15 18.86 -8.23
N PHE A 101 7.88 18.52 -7.16
CA PHE A 101 9.30 18.85 -7.03
C PHE A 101 10.13 18.24 -8.17
N LEU A 102 9.91 16.97 -8.51
CA LEU A 102 10.66 16.28 -9.56
C LEU A 102 10.36 16.76 -10.99
N VAL A 103 9.22 17.42 -11.22
CA VAL A 103 8.82 17.94 -12.54
C VAL A 103 9.23 19.41 -12.71
N ASN A 104 9.24 20.18 -11.62
CA ASN A 104 9.46 21.62 -11.66
C ASN A 104 10.93 22.04 -11.41
N GLU A 105 11.82 21.09 -11.14
CA GLU A 105 13.28 21.25 -11.01
C GLU A 105 13.99 20.51 -12.14
#